data_AF-A0A6G8NUC6-F1
#
_entry.id   AF-A0A6G8NUC6-F1
#
_cell.length_a   1.000
_cell.length_b   1.000
_cell.length_c   1.000
_cell.angle_alpha   90.00
_cell.angle_beta   90.00
_cell.angle_gamma   90.00
#
_symmetry.space_group_name_H-M   'P 1'
#
loop_
_entity.id
_entity.type
_entity.pdbx_description
1 polymer ?
#
loop_
_entity_poly.entity_id
_entity_poly.type
_entity_poly.pdbx_seq_one_letter_code
_entity_poly.pdbx_strand_id
1 'polypeptide(L)'
;MLTTPVIETHLSAFHEVIAECTDLKTRVETERVAVSAITAAIVNASETLARRGYMTPQKVEGLTLSIEENALDLKAALDEVDASIRTAIGPVEKFAAVTERMRLLQRVALPVHVTAVPGHSEGSEASMFDSMTAQHSALCEHLLESVRELANKAAYRLDDLREKIDRLQSSYGEITAAMAS
;
A
#
# COMPACT_ATOMS: atom_id res chain seq x y z
N MET A 1 16.18 0.00 32.41
CA MET A 1 14.81 0.53 32.22
C MET A 1 14.77 1.59 31.12
N LEU A 2 14.79 1.16 29.85
CA LEU A 2 14.61 2.00 28.65
C LEU A 2 13.65 1.33 27.63
N THR A 3 12.97 0.26 28.01
CA THR A 3 12.22 -0.64 27.10
C THR A 3 10.82 -0.13 26.73
N THR A 4 10.13 0.57 27.62
CA THR A 4 8.80 1.15 27.36
C THR A 4 8.79 2.26 26.29
N PRO A 5 9.71 3.25 26.28
CA PRO A 5 9.72 4.27 25.22
C PRO A 5 10.06 3.69 23.83
N VAL A 6 10.85 2.62 23.75
CA VAL A 6 11.20 1.94 22.49
C VAL A 6 9.98 1.21 21.91
N ILE A 7 9.23 0.48 22.74
CA ILE A 7 8.00 -0.21 22.31
C ILE A 7 6.93 0.76 21.79
N GLU A 8 6.70 1.87 22.50
CA GLU A 8 5.74 2.91 22.06
C GLU A 8 6.20 3.56 20.73
N THR A 9 7.50 3.75 20.54
CA THR A 9 8.07 4.29 19.29
C THR A 9 7.83 3.33 18.11
N HIS A 10 8.08 2.04 18.28
CA HIS A 10 7.83 1.04 17.23
C HIS A 10 6.35 0.91 16.90
N LEU A 11 5.46 0.98 17.90
CA LEU A 11 4.01 0.98 17.65
C LEU A 11 3.56 2.19 16.85
N SER A 12 4.04 3.39 17.18
CA SER A 12 3.74 4.59 16.37
C SER A 12 4.19 4.39 14.93
N ALA A 13 5.43 3.94 14.73
CA ALA A 13 5.99 3.72 13.39
C ALA A 13 5.23 2.64 12.60
N PHE A 14 4.76 1.56 13.25
CA PHE A 14 3.92 0.57 12.60
C PHE A 14 2.56 1.12 12.19
N HIS A 15 1.92 1.92 13.05
CA HIS A 15 0.64 2.55 12.71
C HIS A 15 0.78 3.52 11.53
N GLU A 16 1.85 4.31 11.50
CA GLU A 16 2.16 5.22 10.38
C GLU A 16 2.30 4.44 9.07
N VAL A 17 3.11 3.39 9.05
CA VAL A 17 3.33 2.59 7.84
C VAL A 17 2.07 1.85 7.38
N ILE A 18 1.24 1.36 8.32
CA ILE A 18 -0.06 0.76 8.00
C ILE A 18 -0.99 1.80 7.35
N ALA A 19 -1.02 3.02 7.89
CA ALA A 19 -1.82 4.11 7.31
C ALA A 19 -1.34 4.47 5.89
N GLU A 20 -0.04 4.67 5.70
CA GLU A 20 0.54 4.96 4.37
C GLU A 20 0.19 3.87 3.34
N CYS A 21 0.34 2.61 3.73
CA CYS A 21 0.05 1.51 2.82
C CYS A 21 -1.46 1.33 2.55
N THR A 22 -2.32 1.71 3.51
CA THR A 22 -3.78 1.77 3.33
C THR A 22 -4.17 2.86 2.33
N ASP A 23 -3.52 4.03 2.41
CA ASP A 23 -3.71 5.12 1.44
C ASP A 23 -3.27 4.70 0.04
N LEU A 24 -2.11 4.05 -0.09
CA LEU A 24 -1.63 3.51 -1.37
C LEU A 24 -2.61 2.51 -1.97
N LYS A 25 -3.19 1.61 -1.15
CA LYS A 25 -4.20 0.66 -1.62
C LYS A 25 -5.47 1.36 -2.12
N THR A 26 -5.89 2.43 -1.45
CA THR A 26 -7.04 3.25 -1.88
C THR A 26 -6.75 3.95 -3.21
N ARG A 27 -5.52 4.44 -3.40
CA ARG A 27 -5.07 5.01 -4.68
C ARG A 27 -5.08 3.97 -5.80
N VAL A 28 -4.59 2.75 -5.57
CA VAL A 28 -4.66 1.66 -6.57
C VAL A 28 -6.10 1.45 -7.04
N GLU A 29 -7.04 1.36 -6.11
CA GLU A 29 -8.45 1.14 -6.46
C GLU A 29 -9.04 2.33 -7.25
N THR A 30 -8.67 3.55 -6.87
CA THR A 30 -9.07 4.77 -7.60
C THR A 30 -8.58 4.73 -9.05
N GLU A 31 -7.33 4.36 -9.27
CA GLU A 31 -6.78 4.25 -10.63
C GLU A 31 -7.40 3.09 -11.42
N ARG A 32 -7.72 1.95 -10.79
CA ARG A 32 -8.44 0.84 -11.45
C ARG A 32 -9.81 1.28 -11.98
N VAL A 33 -10.53 2.06 -11.17
CA VAL A 33 -11.82 2.65 -11.56
C VAL A 33 -11.61 3.64 -12.72
N ALA A 34 -10.58 4.49 -12.65
CA ALA A 34 -10.26 5.45 -13.70
C ALA A 34 -9.96 4.76 -15.04
N VAL A 35 -9.10 3.73 -15.05
CA VAL A 35 -8.81 2.93 -16.25
C VAL A 35 -10.09 2.37 -16.85
N SER A 36 -10.95 1.75 -16.03
CA SER A 36 -12.20 1.16 -16.51
C SER A 36 -13.17 2.20 -17.08
N ALA A 37 -13.28 3.36 -16.44
CA ALA A 37 -14.14 4.45 -16.90
C ALA A 37 -13.63 5.07 -18.22
N ILE A 38 -12.31 5.29 -18.34
CA ILE A 38 -11.69 5.83 -19.55
C ILE A 38 -11.85 4.85 -20.72
N THR A 39 -11.57 3.56 -20.50
CA THR A 39 -11.79 2.52 -21.52
C THR A 39 -13.23 2.55 -22.04
N ALA A 40 -14.22 2.54 -21.15
CA ALA A 40 -15.62 2.58 -21.53
C ALA A 40 -15.98 3.87 -22.30
N ALA A 41 -15.45 5.02 -21.88
CA ALA A 41 -15.67 6.29 -22.56
C ALA A 41 -15.10 6.29 -23.98
N ILE A 42 -13.87 5.78 -24.17
CA ILE A 42 -13.24 5.73 -25.50
C ILE A 42 -13.98 4.78 -26.43
N VAL A 43 -14.37 3.59 -25.96
CA VAL A 43 -15.17 2.64 -26.76
C VAL A 43 -16.50 3.28 -27.18
N ASN A 44 -17.22 3.90 -26.25
CA ASN A 44 -18.49 4.55 -26.55
C ASN A 44 -18.36 5.72 -27.55
N ALA A 45 -17.31 6.54 -27.44
CA ALA A 45 -17.07 7.61 -28.41
C ALA A 45 -16.72 7.05 -29.80
N SER A 46 -15.92 5.99 -29.85
CA SER A 46 -15.54 5.30 -31.09
C SER A 46 -16.76 4.70 -31.79
N GLU A 47 -17.66 4.06 -31.05
CA GLU A 47 -18.94 3.61 -31.60
C GLU A 47 -19.80 4.77 -32.12
N THR A 48 -19.84 5.88 -31.37
CA THR A 48 -20.60 7.07 -31.77
C THR A 48 -20.04 7.68 -33.06
N LEU A 49 -18.72 7.69 -33.23
CA LEU A 49 -18.03 8.10 -34.45
C LEU A 49 -18.44 7.26 -35.65
N ALA A 50 -18.49 5.93 -35.50
CA ALA A 50 -18.94 5.05 -36.57
C ALA A 50 -20.41 5.27 -36.93
N ARG A 51 -21.29 5.42 -35.93
CA ARG A 51 -22.73 5.68 -36.17
C ARG A 51 -22.96 6.98 -36.94
N ARG A 52 -22.11 7.99 -36.74
CA ARG A 52 -22.16 9.27 -37.46
C ARG A 52 -21.42 9.25 -38.81
N GLY A 53 -20.79 8.15 -39.19
CA GLY A 53 -20.08 7.99 -40.46
C GLY A 53 -18.68 8.61 -40.50
N TYR A 54 -18.15 9.08 -39.35
CA TYR A 54 -16.79 9.66 -39.27
C TYR A 54 -15.68 8.60 -39.15
N MET A 55 -16.03 7.37 -38.82
CA MET A 55 -15.10 6.23 -38.74
C MET A 55 -15.76 4.97 -39.31
N THR A 56 -14.98 4.07 -39.90
CA THR A 56 -15.51 2.79 -40.38
C THR A 56 -15.66 1.80 -39.22
N PRO A 57 -16.61 0.85 -39.29
CA PRO A 57 -16.76 -0.17 -38.26
C PRO A 57 -15.47 -0.96 -38.00
N GLN A 58 -14.70 -1.27 -39.04
CA GLN A 58 -13.41 -1.99 -38.91
C GLN A 58 -12.36 -1.17 -38.16
N LYS A 59 -12.36 0.16 -38.33
CA LYS A 59 -11.45 1.05 -37.59
C LYS A 59 -11.86 1.16 -36.12
N VAL A 60 -13.16 1.19 -35.84
CA VAL A 60 -13.66 1.15 -34.46
C VAL A 60 -13.30 -0.15 -33.77
N GLU A 61 -13.51 -1.28 -34.42
CA GLU A 61 -13.16 -2.60 -33.88
C GLU A 61 -11.66 -2.70 -33.55
N GLY A 62 -10.78 -2.28 -34.47
CA GLY A 62 -9.34 -2.27 -34.20
C GLY A 62 -8.93 -1.32 -33.07
N LEU A 63 -9.58 -0.15 -32.96
CA LEU A 63 -9.34 0.79 -31.88
C LEU A 63 -9.82 0.25 -30.52
N THR A 64 -11.02 -0.32 -30.48
CA THR A 64 -11.60 -0.95 -29.29
C THR A 64 -10.68 -2.06 -28.77
N LEU A 65 -10.25 -2.99 -29.63
CA LEU A 65 -9.32 -4.06 -29.25
C LEU A 65 -8.02 -3.50 -28.66
N SER A 66 -7.42 -2.51 -29.32
CA SER A 66 -6.18 -1.89 -28.84
C SER A 66 -6.34 -1.20 -27.48
N ILE A 67 -7.47 -0.53 -27.23
CA ILE A 67 -7.73 0.12 -25.94
C ILE A 67 -7.99 -0.92 -24.85
N GLU A 68 -8.72 -1.98 -25.15
CA GLU A 68 -8.98 -3.06 -24.22
C GLU A 68 -7.68 -3.78 -23.83
N GLU A 69 -6.78 -4.06 -24.78
CA GLU A 69 -5.45 -4.62 -24.51
C GLU A 69 -4.63 -3.69 -23.61
N ASN A 70 -4.52 -2.40 -23.95
CA ASN A 70 -3.79 -1.43 -23.13
C ASN A 70 -4.40 -1.30 -21.71
N ALA A 71 -5.72 -1.37 -21.60
CA ALA A 71 -6.41 -1.32 -20.31
C ALA A 71 -6.15 -2.58 -19.47
N LEU A 72 -6.06 -3.75 -20.09
CA LEU A 72 -5.67 -5.00 -19.43
C LEU A 72 -4.25 -4.89 -18.88
N ASP A 73 -3.30 -4.36 -19.66
CA ASP A 73 -1.92 -4.16 -19.21
C ASP A 73 -1.84 -3.20 -18.02
N LEU A 74 -2.57 -2.09 -18.06
CA LEU A 74 -2.65 -1.13 -16.94
C LEU A 74 -3.28 -1.77 -15.70
N LYS A 75 -4.34 -2.55 -15.85
CA LYS A 75 -4.96 -3.28 -14.74
C LYS A 75 -4.02 -4.31 -14.12
N ALA A 76 -3.31 -5.07 -14.94
CA ALA A 76 -2.32 -6.04 -14.46
C ALA A 76 -1.18 -5.35 -13.69
N ALA A 77 -0.71 -4.19 -14.17
CA ALA A 77 0.30 -3.41 -13.46
C ALA A 77 -0.22 -2.88 -12.10
N LEU A 78 -1.47 -2.44 -12.03
CA LEU A 78 -2.12 -2.04 -10.77
C LEU A 78 -2.31 -3.22 -9.82
N ASP A 79 -2.63 -4.41 -10.34
CA ASP A 79 -2.75 -5.65 -9.57
C ASP A 79 -1.42 -6.08 -8.97
N GLU A 80 -0.32 -5.92 -9.71
CA GLU A 80 1.03 -6.19 -9.19
C GLU A 80 1.40 -5.24 -8.04
N VAL A 81 1.03 -3.96 -8.15
CA VAL A 81 1.23 -2.98 -7.07
C VAL A 81 0.40 -3.32 -5.84
N ASP A 82 -0.89 -3.68 -5.99
CA ASP A 82 -1.74 -4.12 -4.88
C ASP A 82 -1.17 -5.38 -4.20
N ALA A 83 -0.71 -6.36 -4.98
CA ALA A 83 -0.07 -7.56 -4.45
C ALA A 83 1.21 -7.25 -3.66
N SER A 84 2.03 -6.32 -4.16
CA SER A 84 3.24 -5.85 -3.49
C SER A 84 2.91 -5.20 -2.15
N ILE A 85 1.94 -4.27 -2.12
CA ILE A 85 1.46 -3.59 -0.91
C ILE A 85 0.95 -4.62 0.12
N ARG A 86 0.09 -5.55 -0.30
CA ARG A 86 -0.45 -6.59 0.60
C ARG A 86 0.64 -7.48 1.20
N THR A 87 1.65 -7.83 0.40
CA THR A 87 2.79 -8.64 0.84
C THR A 87 3.63 -7.90 1.88
N ALA A 88 3.78 -6.58 1.74
CA ALA A 88 4.46 -5.73 2.73
C ALA A 88 3.70 -5.56 4.05
N ILE A 89 2.40 -5.28 3.98
CA ILE A 89 1.60 -4.93 5.17
C ILE A 89 1.39 -6.15 6.09
N GLY A 90 1.18 -7.34 5.54
CA GLY A 90 0.79 -8.52 6.32
C GLY A 90 1.74 -8.86 7.49
N PRO A 91 3.07 -8.81 7.30
CA PRO A 91 4.02 -8.91 8.41
C PRO A 91 3.93 -7.77 9.42
N VAL A 92 3.75 -6.52 8.97
CA VAL A 92 3.66 -5.33 9.84
C VAL A 92 2.48 -5.41 10.79
N GLU A 93 1.30 -5.80 10.33
CA GLU A 93 0.11 -5.96 11.17
C GLU A 93 0.34 -7.00 12.28
N LYS A 94 1.03 -8.10 11.95
CA LYS A 94 1.39 -9.15 12.93
C LYS A 94 2.38 -8.63 13.96
N PHE A 95 3.42 -7.91 13.52
CA PHE A 95 4.41 -7.33 14.43
C PHE A 95 3.82 -6.22 15.31
N ALA A 96 2.92 -5.38 14.78
CA ALA A 96 2.18 -4.39 15.56
C ALA A 96 1.37 -5.07 16.68
N ALA A 97 0.63 -6.14 16.36
CA ALA A 97 -0.14 -6.90 17.34
C ALA A 97 0.74 -7.57 18.41
N VAL A 98 1.90 -8.12 18.03
CA VAL A 98 2.87 -8.70 18.97
C VAL A 98 3.49 -7.63 19.86
N THR A 99 3.87 -6.49 19.29
CA THR A 99 4.45 -5.35 20.01
C THR A 99 3.47 -4.79 21.03
N GLU A 100 2.19 -4.68 20.66
CA GLU A 100 1.12 -4.24 21.55
C GLU A 100 0.91 -5.23 22.71
N ARG A 101 0.99 -6.54 22.43
CA ARG A 101 0.94 -7.57 23.48
C ARG A 101 2.12 -7.47 24.44
N MET A 102 3.34 -7.20 23.96
CA MET A 102 4.52 -6.99 24.81
C MET A 102 4.36 -5.75 25.70
N ARG A 103 3.82 -4.66 25.15
CA ARG A 103 3.49 -3.43 25.89
C ARG A 103 2.52 -3.70 27.05
N LEU A 104 1.47 -4.48 26.81
CA LEU A 104 0.49 -4.87 27.84
C LEU A 104 1.11 -5.76 28.92
N LEU A 105 1.96 -6.72 28.53
CA LEU A 105 2.66 -7.59 29.48
C LEU A 105 3.64 -6.82 30.38
N GLN A 106 4.36 -5.81 29.85
CA GLN A 106 5.20 -4.92 30.66
C GLN A 106 4.39 -4.14 31.70
N ARG A 107 3.18 -3.68 31.33
CA ARG A 107 2.30 -2.96 32.26
C ARG A 107 1.77 -3.86 33.38
N VAL A 108 1.59 -5.16 33.13
CA VAL A 108 1.13 -6.14 34.13
C VAL A 108 2.28 -6.66 35.00
N ALA A 109 3.50 -6.77 34.48
CA ALA A 109 4.70 -7.13 35.23
C ALA A 109 5.19 -6.02 36.19
N LEU A 110 4.54 -4.86 36.16
CA LEU A 110 4.78 -3.73 37.07
C LEU A 110 3.69 -3.60 38.17
N PRO A 111 3.43 -4.58 39.05
CA PRO A 111 2.70 -4.28 40.28
C PRO A 111 3.68 -3.76 41.35
N VAL A 112 3.46 -2.50 41.74
CA VAL A 112 3.46 -1.98 43.12
C VAL A 112 4.60 -2.44 44.04
N HIS A 113 5.45 -1.47 44.41
CA HIS A 113 6.32 -1.40 45.59
C HIS A 113 6.78 -2.72 46.24
N VAL A 114 8.08 -2.97 46.03
CA VAL A 114 9.00 -3.69 46.93
C VAL A 114 8.50 -3.78 48.38
N THR A 115 8.07 -4.96 48.79
CA THR A 115 8.42 -5.47 50.13
C THR A 115 9.48 -6.54 49.92
N ALA A 116 10.72 -6.17 50.24
CA ALA A 116 11.90 -7.00 50.10
C ALA A 116 11.78 -8.32 50.89
N VAL A 117 12.00 -9.44 50.20
CA VAL A 117 12.47 -10.68 50.83
C VAL A 117 13.86 -10.95 50.25
N PRO A 118 14.93 -10.92 51.06
CA PRO A 118 16.28 -11.06 50.54
C PRO A 118 16.57 -12.53 50.24
N GLY A 119 16.79 -12.81 48.96
CA GLY A 119 17.37 -14.06 48.48
C GLY A 119 16.40 -14.87 47.64
N HIS A 120 16.45 -14.68 46.31
CA HIS A 120 16.70 -15.71 45.30
C HIS A 120 16.49 -15.11 43.90
N SER A 121 17.55 -15.11 43.08
CA SER A 121 17.51 -15.13 41.59
C SER A 121 16.88 -13.97 40.78
N GLU A 122 16.93 -12.71 41.22
CA GLU A 122 16.40 -11.58 40.40
C GLU A 122 17.25 -11.22 39.15
N GLY A 123 18.48 -11.75 39.00
CA GLY A 123 19.41 -11.32 37.95
C GLY A 123 19.25 -11.97 36.58
N SER A 124 18.60 -13.14 36.49
CA SER A 124 18.57 -13.95 35.26
C SER A 124 17.39 -13.58 34.34
N GLU A 125 16.19 -13.46 34.89
CA GLU A 125 14.96 -13.23 34.11
C GLU A 125 14.86 -11.81 33.53
N ALA A 126 15.30 -10.80 34.29
CA ALA A 126 15.37 -9.42 33.82
C ALA A 126 16.35 -9.25 32.63
N SER A 127 17.50 -9.95 32.69
CA SER A 127 18.50 -9.93 31.61
C SER A 127 17.99 -10.62 30.33
N MET A 128 17.19 -11.69 30.45
CA MET A 128 16.57 -12.37 29.32
C MET A 128 15.49 -11.50 28.67
N PHE A 129 14.69 -10.81 29.48
CA PHE A 129 13.65 -9.89 29.00
C PHE A 129 14.23 -8.68 28.24
N ASP A 130 15.32 -8.11 28.73
CA ASP A 130 16.03 -7.03 28.05
C ASP A 130 16.65 -7.52 26.72
N SER A 131 17.21 -8.74 26.68
CA SER A 131 17.74 -9.35 25.45
C SER A 131 16.65 -9.62 24.40
N MET A 132 15.50 -10.18 24.82
CA MET A 132 14.35 -10.39 23.92
C MET A 132 13.80 -9.07 23.38
N THR A 133 13.76 -8.02 24.20
CA THR A 133 13.29 -6.69 23.77
C THR A 133 14.26 -6.07 22.75
N ALA A 134 15.57 -6.22 22.93
CA ALA A 134 16.56 -5.74 21.97
C ALA A 134 16.47 -6.48 20.62
N GLN A 135 16.34 -7.81 20.64
CA GLN A 135 16.15 -8.60 19.41
C GLN A 135 14.85 -8.25 18.69
N HIS A 136 13.76 -8.11 19.44
CA HIS A 136 12.48 -7.68 18.89
C HIS A 136 12.55 -6.27 18.27
N SER A 137 13.23 -5.34 18.93
CA SER A 137 13.41 -3.97 18.42
C SER A 137 14.21 -3.95 17.12
N ALA A 138 15.31 -4.71 17.03
CA ALA A 138 16.08 -4.83 15.78
C ALA A 138 15.26 -5.41 14.62
N LEU A 139 14.39 -6.41 14.91
CA LEU A 139 13.47 -6.95 13.91
C LEU A 139 12.41 -5.94 13.48
N CYS A 140 11.91 -5.10 14.41
CA CYS A 140 10.97 -4.04 14.10
C CYS A 140 11.59 -2.98 13.19
N GLU A 141 12.82 -2.54 13.48
CA GLU A 141 13.53 -1.56 12.65
C GLU A 141 13.76 -2.08 11.24
N HIS A 142 14.27 -3.31 11.11
CA HIS A 142 14.50 -3.92 9.81
C HIS A 142 13.20 -4.08 9.00
N LEU A 143 12.10 -4.47 9.66
CA LEU A 143 10.79 -4.60 9.02
C LEU A 143 10.25 -3.24 8.57
N LEU A 144 10.35 -2.20 9.42
CA LEU A 144 9.92 -0.85 9.10
C LEU A 144 10.71 -0.27 7.91
N GLU A 145 12.02 -0.48 7.88
CA GLU A 145 12.88 -0.06 6.77
C GLU A 145 12.46 -0.75 5.46
N SER A 146 12.33 -2.08 5.50
CA SER A 146 11.94 -2.89 4.33
C SER A 146 10.58 -2.47 3.75
N VAL A 147 9.60 -2.21 4.61
CA VAL A 147 8.26 -1.85 4.18
C VAL A 147 8.18 -0.41 3.68
N ARG A 148 8.91 0.53 4.30
CA ARG A 148 9.03 1.90 3.79
C ARG A 148 9.66 1.93 2.41
N GLU A 149 10.70 1.13 2.18
CA GLU A 149 11.30 1.00 0.84
C GLU A 149 10.27 0.48 -0.18
N LEU A 150 9.49 -0.54 0.18
CA LEU A 150 8.47 -1.10 -0.71
C LEU A 150 7.32 -0.11 -0.96
N ALA A 151 6.86 0.60 0.07
CA ALA A 151 5.84 1.63 -0.03
C ALA A 151 6.28 2.76 -0.98
N ASN A 152 7.53 3.20 -0.87
CA ASN A 152 8.10 4.20 -1.78
C ASN A 152 8.15 3.70 -3.24
N LYS A 153 8.55 2.44 -3.46
CA LYS A 153 8.53 1.84 -4.80
C LYS A 153 7.10 1.74 -5.35
N ALA A 154 6.13 1.36 -4.53
CA ALA A 154 4.73 1.27 -4.91
C ALA A 154 4.16 2.65 -5.25
N ALA A 155 4.46 3.69 -4.45
CA ALA A 155 4.08 5.07 -4.71
C ALA A 155 4.62 5.57 -6.06
N TYR A 156 5.93 5.38 -6.30
CA TYR A 156 6.55 5.76 -7.56
C TYR A 156 5.92 5.06 -8.78
N ARG A 157 5.64 3.76 -8.66
CA ARG A 157 4.94 3.01 -9.72
C ARG A 157 3.53 3.52 -9.95
N LEU A 158 2.81 3.91 -8.90
CA LEU A 158 1.48 4.49 -9.04
C LEU A 158 1.52 5.85 -9.73
N ASP A 159 2.53 6.68 -9.45
CA ASP A 159 2.69 7.97 -10.12
C ASP A 159 2.98 7.79 -11.63
N ASP A 160 3.83 6.83 -12.01
CA ASP A 160 4.07 6.49 -13.43
C ASP A 160 2.80 5.95 -14.13
N LEU A 161 2.04 5.08 -13.45
CA LEU A 161 0.77 4.59 -13.98
C LEU A 161 -0.26 5.72 -14.11
N ARG A 162 -0.30 6.64 -13.15
CA ARG A 162 -1.16 7.82 -13.20
C ARG A 162 -0.87 8.67 -14.42
N GLU A 163 0.40 8.96 -14.70
CA GLU A 163 0.77 9.72 -15.90
C GLU A 163 0.32 9.04 -17.19
N LYS A 164 0.43 7.70 -17.27
CA LYS A 164 -0.04 6.93 -18.44
C LYS A 164 -1.55 7.04 -18.60
N ILE A 165 -2.30 6.95 -17.50
CA ILE A 165 -3.75 7.13 -17.47
C ILE A 165 -4.14 8.55 -17.91
N ASP A 166 -3.46 9.58 -17.40
CA ASP A 166 -3.73 10.98 -17.76
C ASP A 166 -3.42 11.24 -19.25
N ARG A 167 -2.36 10.66 -19.81
CA ARG A 167 -2.06 10.74 -21.26
C ARG A 167 -3.14 10.08 -22.11
N LEU A 168 -3.65 8.93 -21.67
CA LEU A 168 -4.76 8.24 -22.34
C LEU A 168 -6.03 9.11 -22.31
N GLN A 169 -6.33 9.73 -21.16
CA GLN A 169 -7.46 10.64 -21.01
C GLN A 169 -7.31 11.91 -21.86
N SER A 170 -6.12 12.49 -21.95
CA SER A 170 -5.84 13.65 -22.81
C SER A 170 -6.05 13.31 -24.29
N SER A 171 -5.51 12.17 -24.72
CA SER A 171 -5.67 11.68 -26.11
C SER A 171 -7.14 11.51 -26.46
N TYR A 172 -7.95 11.01 -25.53
CA TYR A 172 -9.40 10.93 -25.69
C TYR A 172 -10.08 12.31 -25.76
N GLY A 173 -9.67 13.26 -24.91
CA GLY A 173 -10.17 14.63 -24.93
C GLY A 173 -9.91 15.33 -26.27
N GLU A 174 -8.72 15.14 -26.85
CA GLU A 174 -8.38 15.70 -28.16
C GLU A 174 -9.23 15.10 -29.29
N ILE A 175 -9.41 13.78 -29.29
CA ILE A 175 -10.24 13.08 -30.28
C ILE A 175 -11.69 13.58 -30.20
N THR A 176 -12.25 13.69 -28.99
CA THR A 176 -13.62 14.15 -28.80
C THR A 176 -13.81 15.63 -29.11
N ALA A 177 -12.83 16.48 -28.82
CA ALA A 177 -12.87 17.91 -29.18
C ALA A 177 -12.84 18.11 -30.70
N ALA A 178 -11.99 17.39 -31.42
CA ALA A 178 -11.92 17.43 -32.89
C ALA A 178 -13.23 16.97 -33.58
N MET A 179 -14.08 16.22 -32.87
CA MET A 179 -15.39 15.82 -33.37
C MET A 179 -16.50 16.86 -33.16
N ALA A 180 -16.31 17.79 -32.23
CA ALA A 180 -17.31 18.80 -31.88
C ALA A 180 -17.18 20.08 -32.72
N SER A 181 -16.04 20.25 -33.39
CA SER A 181 -15.71 21.31 -34.34
C SER A 181 -16.09 20.96 -35.78
#